data_AF-A0A6P6BEF5-F1
#
_entry.id   AF-A0A6P6BEF5-F1
#
_cell.length_a   1.000
_cell.length_b   1.000
_cell.length_c   1.000
_cell.angle_alpha   90.00
_cell.angle_beta   90.00
_cell.angle_gamma   90.00
#
_symmetry.space_group_name_H-M   'P 1'
#
loop_
_entity.id
_entity.type
_entity.pdbx_description
1 polymer ?
#
loop_
_entity_poly.entity_id
_entity_poly.type
_entity_poly.pdbx_seq_one_letter_code
_entity_poly.pdbx_strand_id
1 'polypeptide(L)'
;MTILTFSISIKDTKNLSRTSNAAMPDSSSETVMQYQASNSANQPRKRLWPFTLVLSTMVPVLAAVLVYQLDSFEPAPMPIHELGQTPMTVSLRNDRMLQGAEFVGAGKLQGPEDIAYDPKSQLIYTGCQDGWIKRVRLNDSAVENLVNTHGRPLGLALGHNDEVIVADAYKGLLNISRDGEVELLTDEADGLKFKITDGVDIADNGMIYFTDASYKYDLHDHLWEILDGKPHGRFMSFDPVTRKTRVLVGDLYFANGVAVSPRQDSAIFCETIMYVALVIISKFNCRRRCRNYHIQANKQGRLEKFLDNLPGYPDNIRYDGDGHYWIGLAAETSVTFELAFRYPFIRKAMAIMAKYIARLPNGKNAGILAVDLEGKPVAHYHDRELSAVTGGMKIGNLLYCGSLTSPHIISLNLDKHPAKAAA
;
A
#
# COMPACT_ATOMS: atom_id res chain seq x y z
N MET A 1 -25.80 -1.28 16.47
CA MET A 1 -25.97 -2.74 16.27
C MET A 1 -27.06 -2.91 15.24
N THR A 2 -26.67 -3.14 13.99
CA THR A 2 -27.58 -3.03 12.84
C THR A 2 -27.26 -4.18 11.88
N ILE A 3 -28.28 -4.95 11.50
CA ILE A 3 -28.10 -6.18 10.71
C ILE A 3 -28.09 -5.84 9.23
N LEU A 4 -27.03 -6.22 8.52
CA LEU A 4 -26.90 -6.05 7.06
C LEU A 4 -27.53 -7.26 6.35
N THR A 5 -28.75 -7.07 5.85
CA THR A 5 -29.47 -8.09 5.07
C THR A 5 -28.97 -8.09 3.62
N PHE A 6 -28.34 -9.19 3.19
CA PHE A 6 -27.95 -9.37 1.79
C PHE A 6 -29.14 -9.87 0.96
N SER A 7 -29.60 -9.05 0.01
CA SER A 7 -30.57 -9.45 -1.03
C SER A 7 -29.82 -9.80 -2.32
N ILE A 8 -29.88 -11.07 -2.73
CA ILE A 8 -29.32 -11.53 -4.01
C ILE A 8 -30.31 -11.22 -5.13
N SER A 9 -29.90 -10.40 -6.11
CA SER A 9 -30.68 -10.15 -7.32
C SER A 9 -30.45 -11.27 -8.34
N ILE A 10 -31.51 -12.00 -8.67
CA ILE A 10 -31.53 -13.01 -9.74
C ILE A 10 -32.05 -12.32 -11.01
N LYS A 11 -31.30 -12.41 -12.11
CA LYS A 11 -31.66 -11.79 -13.40
C LYS A 11 -32.71 -12.59 -14.17
N ASP A 12 -33.41 -11.84 -15.03
CA ASP A 12 -34.56 -12.27 -15.83
C ASP A 12 -34.36 -13.56 -16.64
N THR A 13 -35.40 -14.39 -16.65
CA THR A 13 -35.73 -15.26 -17.78
C THR A 13 -37.10 -14.88 -18.34
N LYS A 14 -37.09 -14.18 -19.48
CA LYS A 14 -38.32 -13.91 -20.24
C LYS A 14 -38.83 -15.21 -20.86
N ASN A 15 -40.09 -15.56 -20.59
CA ASN A 15 -41.10 -15.94 -21.60
C ASN A 15 -42.33 -16.58 -20.93
N LEU A 16 -43.50 -15.96 -21.08
CA LEU A 16 -44.67 -16.58 -21.72
C LEU A 16 -45.79 -15.55 -21.92
N SER A 17 -46.79 -15.90 -22.72
CA SER A 17 -47.67 -14.95 -23.39
C SER A 17 -49.11 -14.95 -22.87
N ARG A 18 -49.80 -13.83 -23.16
CA ARG A 18 -51.24 -13.72 -23.51
C ARG A 18 -52.29 -13.83 -22.40
N THR A 19 -53.06 -12.74 -22.27
CA THR A 19 -54.56 -12.65 -22.19
C THR A 19 -55.32 -13.38 -21.07
N SER A 20 -56.43 -12.86 -20.51
CA SER A 20 -57.08 -11.52 -20.58
C SER A 20 -58.34 -11.53 -19.69
N ASN A 21 -58.76 -10.36 -19.19
CA ASN A 21 -60.09 -10.08 -18.62
C ASN A 21 -60.43 -10.83 -17.29
N ALA A 22 -61.42 -10.44 -16.48
CA ALA A 22 -61.97 -9.12 -16.13
C ALA A 22 -62.88 -9.26 -14.87
N ALA A 23 -63.34 -8.12 -14.32
CA ALA A 23 -64.48 -7.96 -13.40
C ALA A 23 -64.35 -8.41 -11.91
N MET A 24 -64.56 -7.43 -11.03
CA MET A 24 -65.19 -7.52 -9.69
C MET A 24 -66.74 -7.57 -9.85
N PRO A 25 -67.61 -7.69 -8.80
CA PRO A 25 -67.41 -7.59 -7.34
C PRO A 25 -68.01 -8.85 -6.60
N ASP A 26 -68.60 -8.90 -5.38
CA ASP A 26 -69.00 -7.90 -4.37
C ASP A 26 -69.23 -8.53 -2.95
N SER A 27 -69.71 -7.69 -2.01
CA SER A 27 -70.52 -7.96 -0.79
C SER A 27 -71.10 -9.39 -0.62
N SER A 28 -70.87 -10.17 0.45
CA SER A 28 -71.04 -9.98 1.92
C SER A 28 -72.39 -10.46 2.50
N SER A 29 -72.36 -11.57 3.24
CA SER A 29 -73.35 -12.06 4.23
C SER A 29 -72.83 -13.37 4.86
N GLU A 30 -73.25 -13.90 6.01
CA GLU A 30 -73.81 -13.32 7.25
C GLU A 30 -73.46 -14.29 8.42
N THR A 31 -73.56 -13.83 9.66
CA THR A 31 -73.12 -14.57 10.87
C THR A 31 -74.16 -15.55 11.41
N VAL A 32 -73.80 -16.80 11.73
CA VAL A 32 -74.37 -17.63 12.84
C VAL A 32 -73.31 -18.64 13.35
N MET A 33 -73.29 -18.94 14.65
CA MET A 33 -72.44 -19.99 15.29
C MET A 33 -73.18 -21.36 15.33
N GLN A 34 -72.57 -22.54 15.52
CA GLN A 34 -71.90 -23.01 16.76
C GLN A 34 -71.58 -24.53 16.67
N TYR A 35 -70.92 -25.07 17.72
CA TYR A 35 -70.74 -26.51 18.07
C TYR A 35 -69.70 -27.41 17.34
N GLN A 36 -68.51 -27.40 17.93
CA GLN A 36 -67.73 -28.58 18.40
C GLN A 36 -67.59 -29.84 17.51
N ALA A 37 -66.43 -29.89 16.84
CA ALA A 37 -65.38 -30.91 17.02
C ALA A 37 -65.73 -32.43 16.96
N SER A 38 -65.14 -33.10 15.98
CA SER A 38 -64.61 -34.47 16.14
C SER A 38 -63.22 -34.58 15.47
N ASN A 39 -62.32 -35.39 16.04
CA ASN A 39 -60.92 -35.49 15.62
C ASN A 39 -60.65 -36.78 14.82
N SER A 40 -60.13 -36.67 13.61
CA SER A 40 -59.16 -37.62 13.00
C SER A 40 -58.73 -37.14 11.59
N ALA A 41 -57.51 -37.35 11.11
CA ALA A 41 -56.29 -37.84 11.77
C ALA A 41 -55.07 -37.06 11.28
N ASN A 42 -54.14 -36.78 12.19
CA ASN A 42 -52.87 -36.13 11.86
C ASN A 42 -51.93 -37.14 11.17
N GLN A 43 -51.60 -36.94 9.89
CA GLN A 43 -50.34 -37.44 9.34
C GLN A 43 -49.27 -36.35 9.51
N PRO A 44 -48.34 -36.47 10.49
CA PRO A 44 -47.27 -35.50 10.63
C PRO A 44 -46.28 -35.67 9.47
N ARG A 45 -46.34 -34.77 8.48
CA ARG A 45 -45.21 -34.53 7.56
C ARG A 45 -43.97 -34.25 8.42
N LYS A 46 -43.05 -35.21 8.52
CA LYS A 46 -41.83 -35.10 9.34
C LYS A 46 -41.02 -33.90 8.88
N ARG A 47 -41.15 -32.79 9.61
CA ARG A 47 -40.62 -31.48 9.25
C ARG A 47 -39.11 -31.45 9.56
N LEU A 48 -38.31 -32.05 8.69
CA LEU A 48 -36.84 -32.18 8.76
C LEU A 48 -36.06 -30.84 8.83
N TRP A 49 -36.79 -29.72 8.74
CA TRP A 49 -36.27 -28.36 8.62
C TRP A 49 -35.27 -27.88 9.69
N PRO A 50 -35.42 -28.18 11.00
CA PRO A 50 -34.46 -27.66 11.99
C PRO A 50 -33.11 -28.39 11.90
N PHE A 51 -33.12 -29.70 11.65
CA PHE A 51 -31.89 -30.49 11.51
C PHE A 51 -31.12 -30.13 10.24
N THR A 52 -31.81 -29.90 9.11
CA THR A 52 -31.14 -29.45 7.89
C THR A 52 -30.57 -28.04 8.02
N LEU A 53 -31.23 -27.13 8.76
CA LEU A 53 -30.71 -25.79 9.01
C LEU A 53 -29.45 -25.81 9.89
N VAL A 54 -29.45 -26.59 10.98
CA VAL A 54 -28.29 -26.72 11.89
C VAL A 54 -27.12 -27.43 11.20
N LEU A 55 -27.37 -28.49 10.42
CA LEU A 55 -26.30 -29.16 9.68
C LEU A 55 -25.68 -28.25 8.61
N SER A 56 -26.52 -27.43 7.94
CA SER A 56 -26.09 -26.45 6.94
C SER A 56 -25.17 -25.36 7.51
N THR A 57 -25.30 -24.99 8.80
CA THR A 57 -24.38 -24.03 9.44
C THR A 57 -23.19 -24.69 10.12
N MET A 58 -23.35 -25.88 10.70
CA MET A 58 -22.25 -26.57 11.37
C MET A 58 -21.19 -27.14 10.41
N VAL A 59 -21.58 -27.68 9.25
CA VAL A 59 -20.63 -28.27 8.30
C VAL A 59 -19.61 -27.23 7.77
N PRO A 60 -20.02 -26.03 7.31
CA PRO A 60 -19.08 -24.98 6.92
C PRO A 60 -18.18 -24.50 8.06
N VAL A 61 -18.70 -24.40 9.30
CA VAL A 61 -17.89 -23.99 10.46
C VAL A 61 -16.84 -25.05 10.81
N LEU A 62 -17.21 -26.33 10.83
CA LEU A 62 -16.27 -27.43 11.06
C LEU A 62 -15.23 -27.53 9.94
N ALA A 63 -15.62 -27.32 8.69
CA ALA A 63 -14.69 -27.26 7.56
C ALA A 63 -13.72 -26.07 7.67
N ALA A 64 -14.20 -24.87 8.05
CA ALA A 64 -13.35 -23.69 8.25
C ALA A 64 -12.37 -23.88 9.41
N VAL A 65 -12.80 -24.49 10.53
CA VAL A 65 -11.91 -24.85 11.65
C VAL A 65 -10.88 -25.89 11.21
N LEU A 66 -11.28 -26.91 10.45
CA LEU A 66 -10.36 -27.93 9.94
C LEU A 66 -9.31 -27.32 9.00
N VAL A 67 -9.69 -26.44 8.06
CA VAL A 67 -8.75 -25.72 7.20
C VAL A 67 -7.82 -24.83 8.02
N TYR A 68 -8.31 -24.13 9.05
CA TYR A 68 -7.48 -23.30 9.93
C TYR A 68 -6.45 -24.11 10.73
N GLN A 69 -6.81 -25.32 11.17
CA GLN A 69 -5.91 -26.22 11.92
C GLN A 69 -4.93 -26.97 11.02
N LEU A 70 -5.28 -27.22 9.75
CA LEU A 70 -4.41 -27.92 8.78
C LEU A 70 -3.49 -26.97 7.99
N ASP A 71 -3.81 -25.68 7.86
CA ASP A 71 -2.91 -24.73 7.19
C ASP A 71 -1.65 -24.48 8.03
N SER A 72 -0.47 -24.62 7.41
CA SER A 72 0.83 -24.52 8.07
C SER A 72 1.34 -23.08 8.27
N PHE A 73 0.60 -22.08 7.81
CA PHE A 73 0.99 -20.67 7.98
C PHE A 73 0.78 -20.18 9.42
N GLU A 74 1.86 -20.07 10.19
CA GLU A 74 1.86 -19.49 11.54
C GLU A 74 2.49 -18.08 11.54
N PRO A 75 1.66 -17.01 11.49
CA PRO A 75 2.14 -15.64 11.46
C PRO A 75 2.73 -15.22 12.82
N ALA A 76 3.87 -14.52 12.79
CA ALA A 76 4.58 -14.13 14.01
C ALA A 76 3.76 -13.14 14.86
N PRO A 77 3.85 -13.23 16.21
CA PRO A 77 3.39 -12.15 17.08
C PRO A 77 4.31 -10.93 16.87
N MET A 78 3.77 -9.86 16.32
CA MET A 78 4.48 -8.58 16.23
C MET A 78 4.59 -7.95 17.63
N PRO A 79 5.66 -7.19 17.93
CA PRO A 79 5.90 -6.63 19.26
C PRO A 79 4.73 -5.76 19.73
N ILE A 80 4.14 -6.10 20.88
CA ILE A 80 2.85 -5.57 21.32
C ILE A 80 2.99 -4.33 22.24
N HIS A 81 4.14 -4.07 22.84
CA HIS A 81 4.21 -3.41 24.17
C HIS A 81 4.05 -1.88 24.23
N GLU A 82 3.92 -1.18 23.10
CA GLU A 82 4.11 0.29 23.02
C GLU A 82 2.93 1.01 22.33
N LEU A 83 1.79 1.10 23.02
CA LEU A 83 0.66 1.94 22.61
C LEU A 83 0.54 3.20 23.47
N GLY A 84 0.16 4.31 22.80
CA GLY A 84 -0.31 5.52 23.49
C GLY A 84 -0.63 6.69 22.56
N GLN A 85 -0.04 6.75 21.36
CA GLN A 85 -0.15 7.93 20.49
C GLN A 85 -1.29 7.81 19.48
N THR A 86 -2.02 8.90 19.28
CA THR A 86 -2.97 9.14 18.18
C THR A 86 -2.22 9.11 16.83
N PRO A 87 -2.86 8.79 15.69
CA PRO A 87 -2.30 9.12 14.37
C PRO A 87 -1.88 10.60 14.30
N MET A 88 -0.84 10.89 13.53
CA MET A 88 -0.29 12.23 13.41
C MET A 88 -1.33 13.24 12.91
N THR A 89 -1.59 14.29 13.69
CA THR A 89 -2.46 15.40 13.28
C THR A 89 -1.70 16.32 12.32
N VAL A 90 -2.17 16.37 11.08
CA VAL A 90 -1.70 17.35 10.07
C VAL A 90 -2.67 18.51 10.05
N SER A 91 -2.18 19.74 10.20
CA SER A 91 -3.00 20.96 10.30
C SER A 91 -3.61 21.36 8.96
N LEU A 92 -2.83 21.30 7.87
CA LEU A 92 -3.28 21.62 6.52
C LEU A 92 -3.60 20.33 5.74
N ARG A 93 -4.82 20.24 5.19
CA ARG A 93 -5.29 19.08 4.43
C ARG A 93 -5.97 19.48 3.13
N ASN A 94 -5.82 18.65 2.10
CA ASN A 94 -6.69 18.61 0.94
C ASN A 94 -7.22 17.16 0.85
N ASP A 95 -8.51 16.96 1.12
CA ASP A 95 -9.17 15.65 1.16
C ASP A 95 -9.86 15.28 -0.18
N ARG A 96 -9.62 16.08 -1.21
CA ARG A 96 -10.20 15.98 -2.56
C ARG A 96 -9.14 16.20 -3.63
N MET A 97 -8.01 15.52 -3.49
CA MET A 97 -6.85 15.66 -4.38
C MET A 97 -7.26 15.52 -5.87
N LEU A 98 -8.24 14.66 -6.19
CA LEU A 98 -8.70 14.45 -7.56
C LEU A 98 -9.53 15.61 -8.13
N GLN A 99 -10.10 16.50 -7.30
CA GLN A 99 -10.93 17.62 -7.78
C GLN A 99 -10.12 18.68 -8.56
N GLY A 100 -8.79 18.65 -8.47
CA GLY A 100 -7.87 19.52 -9.23
C GLY A 100 -6.79 18.76 -10.00
N ALA A 101 -6.93 17.45 -10.17
CA ALA A 101 -5.90 16.60 -10.74
C ALA A 101 -5.92 16.57 -12.28
N GLU A 102 -4.73 16.61 -12.87
CA GLU A 102 -4.47 16.30 -14.28
C GLU A 102 -3.75 14.93 -14.38
N PHE A 103 -4.01 14.16 -15.43
CA PHE A 103 -3.51 12.79 -15.58
C PHE A 103 -2.45 12.70 -16.69
N VAL A 104 -1.19 12.86 -16.30
CA VAL A 104 -0.04 12.91 -17.20
C VAL A 104 0.30 11.49 -17.70
N GLY A 105 0.51 11.36 -19.01
CA GLY A 105 0.86 10.07 -19.62
C GLY A 105 -0.27 9.02 -19.60
N ALA A 106 -1.53 9.44 -19.47
CA ALA A 106 -2.68 8.55 -19.32
C ALA A 106 -2.75 7.44 -20.39
N GLY A 107 -2.88 6.20 -19.92
CA GLY A 107 -2.90 4.98 -20.74
C GLY A 107 -1.54 4.50 -21.24
N LYS A 108 -0.46 5.29 -21.07
CA LYS A 108 0.91 4.97 -21.51
C LYS A 108 1.84 4.58 -20.36
N LEU A 109 1.58 5.11 -19.16
CA LEU A 109 2.29 4.82 -17.93
C LEU A 109 1.49 3.79 -17.12
N GLN A 110 1.85 2.50 -17.16
CA GLN A 110 1.14 1.47 -16.40
C GLN A 110 1.76 1.35 -15.01
N GLY A 111 1.07 1.84 -13.98
CA GLY A 111 1.60 1.87 -12.61
C GLY A 111 2.97 2.55 -12.49
N PRO A 112 3.11 3.83 -12.89
CA PRO A 112 4.35 4.59 -12.73
C PRO A 112 4.62 4.77 -11.24
N GLU A 113 5.60 4.07 -10.68
CA GLU A 113 5.81 3.98 -9.24
C GLU A 113 6.57 5.23 -8.73
N ASP A 114 7.89 5.23 -8.76
CA ASP A 114 8.65 6.41 -8.35
C ASP A 114 8.85 7.42 -9.51
N ILE A 115 9.21 8.65 -9.15
CA ILE A 115 9.37 9.80 -10.03
C ILE A 115 10.71 10.48 -9.72
N ALA A 116 11.61 10.47 -10.70
CA ALA A 116 12.86 11.24 -10.67
C ALA A 116 12.85 12.30 -11.77
N TYR A 117 13.21 13.55 -11.47
CA TYR A 117 13.11 14.68 -12.41
C TYR A 117 14.47 15.29 -12.70
N ASP A 118 14.83 15.39 -13.98
CA ASP A 118 16.03 16.10 -14.43
C ASP A 118 15.71 17.55 -14.81
N PRO A 119 16.18 18.56 -14.04
CA PRO A 119 15.99 19.96 -14.39
C PRO A 119 16.79 20.39 -15.64
N LYS A 120 17.83 19.65 -16.08
CA LYS A 120 18.59 19.98 -17.29
C LYS A 120 17.76 19.70 -18.55
N SER A 121 17.18 18.51 -18.67
CA SER A 121 16.40 18.06 -19.84
C SER A 121 14.89 18.30 -19.75
N GLN A 122 14.39 18.68 -18.57
CA GLN A 122 12.95 18.87 -18.29
C GLN A 122 12.13 17.58 -18.46
N LEU A 123 12.73 16.45 -18.08
CA LEU A 123 12.14 15.12 -18.15
C LEU A 123 11.89 14.54 -16.76
N ILE A 124 10.71 13.96 -16.56
CA ILE A 124 10.45 12.97 -15.51
C ILE A 124 10.87 11.59 -16.03
N TYR A 125 11.54 10.82 -15.19
CA TYR A 125 11.81 9.39 -15.34
C TYR A 125 10.93 8.63 -14.35
N THR A 126 10.33 7.52 -14.78
CA THR A 126 9.47 6.69 -13.90
C THR A 126 9.53 5.21 -14.27
N GLY A 127 9.33 4.36 -13.26
CA GLY A 127 9.30 2.90 -13.38
C GLY A 127 7.89 2.35 -13.53
N CYS A 128 7.59 1.67 -14.64
CA CYS A 128 6.26 1.09 -14.90
C CYS A 128 6.19 -0.43 -14.63
N GLN A 129 4.96 -0.90 -14.38
CA GLN A 129 4.62 -2.31 -14.12
C GLN A 129 4.94 -3.24 -15.32
N ASP A 130 5.04 -2.68 -16.53
CA ASP A 130 5.46 -3.39 -17.73
C ASP A 130 7.00 -3.54 -17.87
N GLY A 131 7.74 -3.23 -16.80
CA GLY A 131 9.21 -3.35 -16.72
C GLY A 131 9.97 -2.23 -17.42
N TRP A 132 9.27 -1.26 -18.02
CA TRP A 132 9.91 -0.13 -18.71
C TRP A 132 10.24 1.00 -17.75
N ILE A 133 11.45 1.53 -17.88
CA ILE A 133 11.76 2.91 -17.51
C ILE A 133 11.24 3.82 -18.63
N LYS A 134 10.42 4.80 -18.28
CA LYS A 134 9.81 5.73 -19.23
C LYS A 134 10.18 7.16 -18.91
N ARG A 135 10.44 7.95 -19.95
CA ARG A 135 10.67 9.40 -19.89
C ARG A 135 9.38 10.13 -20.23
N VAL A 136 9.07 11.18 -19.48
CA VAL A 136 7.86 11.98 -19.62
C VAL A 136 8.27 13.45 -19.73
N ARG A 137 7.88 14.08 -20.84
CA ARG A 137 8.26 15.46 -21.15
C ARG A 137 7.16 16.42 -20.67
N LEU A 138 7.52 17.39 -19.82
CA LEU A 138 6.52 18.17 -19.08
C LEU A 138 5.74 19.20 -19.92
N ASN A 139 6.25 19.64 -21.07
CA ASN A 139 5.62 20.66 -21.90
C ASN A 139 4.49 20.16 -22.82
N ASP A 140 4.54 18.89 -23.24
CA ASP A 140 3.59 18.27 -24.16
C ASP A 140 3.01 16.93 -23.65
N SER A 141 3.45 16.45 -22.48
CA SER A 141 3.13 15.13 -21.92
C SER A 141 3.48 13.96 -22.86
N ALA A 142 4.49 14.13 -23.72
CA ALA A 142 5.06 13.04 -24.50
C ALA A 142 5.67 11.98 -23.56
N VAL A 143 5.38 10.71 -23.84
CA VAL A 143 5.89 9.55 -23.10
C VAL A 143 6.74 8.73 -24.05
N GLU A 144 7.99 8.51 -23.67
CA GLU A 144 8.99 7.74 -24.41
C GLU A 144 9.45 6.56 -23.56
N ASN A 145 9.58 5.39 -24.16
CA ASN A 145 10.26 4.26 -23.51
C ASN A 145 11.78 4.47 -23.60
N LEU A 146 12.50 4.36 -22.48
CA LEU A 146 13.98 4.39 -22.46
C LEU A 146 14.52 2.96 -22.64
N VAL A 147 14.27 2.09 -21.66
CA VAL A 147 14.72 0.69 -21.66
C VAL A 147 13.78 -0.15 -20.81
N ASN A 148 13.75 -1.47 -21.04
CA ASN A 148 13.02 -2.42 -20.20
C ASN A 148 14.02 -3.20 -19.34
N THR A 149 13.83 -3.23 -18.03
CA THR A 149 14.70 -4.00 -17.11
C THR A 149 14.38 -5.50 -17.12
N HIS A 150 13.26 -5.90 -17.73
CA HIS A 150 12.64 -7.22 -17.61
C HIS A 150 12.39 -7.64 -16.16
N GLY A 151 12.15 -6.66 -15.29
CA GLY A 151 11.80 -6.81 -13.87
C GLY A 151 10.64 -5.90 -13.49
N ARG A 152 10.68 -5.32 -12.29
CA ARG A 152 9.74 -4.28 -11.84
C ARG A 152 10.51 -3.16 -11.14
N PRO A 153 10.85 -2.08 -11.87
CA PRO A 153 11.37 -0.86 -11.28
C PRO A 153 10.38 -0.28 -10.26
N LEU A 154 10.87 -0.02 -9.06
CA LEU A 154 10.17 0.65 -7.97
C LEU A 154 10.76 2.06 -7.85
N GLY A 155 11.79 2.24 -7.02
CA GLY A 155 12.53 3.49 -6.84
C GLY A 155 13.50 3.86 -7.97
N LEU A 156 13.63 5.17 -8.25
CA LEU A 156 14.54 5.76 -9.25
C LEU A 156 15.33 6.93 -8.65
N ALA A 157 16.63 7.00 -8.93
CA ALA A 157 17.47 8.15 -8.61
C ALA A 157 18.33 8.57 -9.82
N LEU A 158 18.56 9.87 -9.99
CA LEU A 158 19.46 10.37 -11.05
C LEU A 158 20.90 10.38 -10.55
N GLY A 159 21.80 9.78 -11.32
CA GLY A 159 23.22 9.78 -11.04
C GLY A 159 23.94 11.05 -11.49
N HIS A 160 25.21 11.16 -11.09
CA HIS A 160 26.04 12.35 -11.29
C HIS A 160 26.57 12.53 -12.72
N ASN A 161 26.41 11.51 -13.58
CA ASN A 161 26.96 11.39 -14.94
C ASN A 161 25.86 11.25 -16.02
N ASP A 162 24.64 11.74 -15.75
CA ASP A 162 23.42 11.55 -16.56
C ASP A 162 22.92 10.09 -16.65
N GLU A 163 23.32 9.21 -15.72
CA GLU A 163 22.76 7.86 -15.55
C GLU A 163 21.49 7.86 -14.66
N VAL A 164 20.72 6.77 -14.71
CA VAL A 164 19.58 6.53 -13.80
C VAL A 164 19.86 5.27 -13.00
N ILE A 165 19.98 5.41 -11.68
CA ILE A 165 20.06 4.27 -10.77
C ILE A 165 18.64 3.82 -10.44
N VAL A 166 18.40 2.52 -10.53
CA VAL A 166 17.07 1.92 -10.36
C VAL A 166 17.11 0.82 -9.31
N ALA A 167 16.19 0.89 -8.36
CA ALA A 167 15.81 -0.25 -7.54
C ALA A 167 14.76 -1.06 -8.30
N ASP A 168 15.13 -2.25 -8.79
CA ASP A 168 14.20 -3.17 -9.43
C ASP A 168 13.91 -4.35 -8.50
N ALA A 169 12.64 -4.53 -8.14
CA ALA A 169 12.18 -5.51 -7.17
C ALA A 169 12.76 -6.91 -7.41
N TYR A 170 12.93 -7.32 -8.67
CA TYR A 170 13.35 -8.67 -9.05
C TYR A 170 14.80 -8.76 -9.57
N LYS A 171 15.46 -7.63 -9.87
CA LYS A 171 16.85 -7.63 -10.40
C LYS A 171 17.89 -7.14 -9.40
N GLY A 172 17.47 -6.39 -8.38
CA GLY A 172 18.39 -5.70 -7.47
C GLY A 172 18.62 -4.25 -7.87
N LEU A 173 19.80 -3.73 -7.51
CA LEU A 173 20.22 -2.37 -7.82
C LEU A 173 20.85 -2.33 -9.21
N LEU A 174 20.26 -1.55 -10.12
CA LEU A 174 20.69 -1.38 -11.50
C LEU A 174 21.26 0.02 -11.74
N ASN A 175 22.18 0.12 -12.68
CA ASN A 175 22.63 1.37 -13.30
C ASN A 175 22.17 1.36 -14.76
N ILE A 176 21.48 2.42 -15.20
CA ILE A 176 21.00 2.57 -16.57
C ILE A 176 21.67 3.80 -17.17
N SER A 177 22.50 3.58 -18.19
CA SER A 177 23.19 4.66 -18.88
C SER A 177 22.21 5.57 -19.62
N ARG A 178 22.67 6.79 -19.94
CA ARG A 178 21.96 7.76 -20.78
C ARG A 178 21.49 7.18 -22.13
N ASP A 179 22.22 6.21 -22.68
CA ASP A 179 21.93 5.55 -23.95
C ASP A 179 21.08 4.27 -23.79
N GLY A 180 20.77 3.85 -22.56
CA GLY A 180 19.92 2.70 -22.25
C GLY A 180 20.66 1.37 -22.01
N GLU A 181 21.99 1.36 -21.90
CA GLU A 181 22.74 0.20 -21.41
C GLU A 181 22.38 -0.07 -19.95
N VAL A 182 22.12 -1.34 -19.58
CA VAL A 182 21.73 -1.73 -18.21
C VAL A 182 22.83 -2.57 -17.56
N GLU A 183 23.45 -2.04 -16.51
CA GLU A 183 24.41 -2.73 -15.66
C GLU A 183 23.74 -3.16 -14.34
N LEU A 184 24.02 -4.40 -13.89
CA LEU A 184 23.70 -4.83 -12.53
C LEU A 184 24.82 -4.37 -11.58
N LEU A 185 24.46 -3.54 -10.59
CA LEU A 185 25.40 -3.10 -9.54
C LEU A 185 25.50 -4.14 -8.42
N THR A 186 24.35 -4.64 -7.94
CA THR A 186 24.28 -5.65 -6.88
C THR A 186 22.89 -6.29 -6.77
N ASP A 187 22.81 -7.59 -6.51
CA ASP A 187 21.58 -8.34 -6.20
C ASP A 187 21.62 -9.09 -4.85
N GLU A 188 22.69 -8.91 -4.04
CA GLU A 188 22.84 -9.53 -2.73
C GLU A 188 23.62 -8.68 -1.71
N ALA A 189 23.37 -8.97 -0.43
CA ALA A 189 24.20 -8.53 0.69
C ALA A 189 24.25 -9.62 1.76
N ASP A 190 25.42 -9.81 2.39
CA ASP A 190 25.67 -10.78 3.47
C ASP A 190 25.20 -12.23 3.16
N GLY A 191 25.33 -12.65 1.89
CA GLY A 191 24.92 -13.97 1.40
C GLY A 191 23.41 -14.14 1.17
N LEU A 192 22.61 -13.08 1.36
CA LEU A 192 21.17 -13.06 1.11
C LEU A 192 20.84 -12.19 -0.10
N LYS A 193 20.36 -12.83 -1.18
CA LYS A 193 19.77 -12.18 -2.36
C LYS A 193 18.63 -11.24 -1.95
N PHE A 194 18.43 -10.16 -2.71
CA PHE A 194 17.26 -9.30 -2.57
C PHE A 194 16.00 -10.00 -3.12
N LYS A 195 14.81 -9.58 -2.67
CA LYS A 195 13.52 -10.03 -3.25
C LYS A 195 12.53 -8.92 -3.56
N ILE A 196 12.69 -7.76 -2.91
CA ILE A 196 11.97 -6.53 -3.25
C ILE A 196 12.94 -5.37 -3.04
N THR A 197 13.87 -5.15 -3.98
CA THR A 197 14.67 -3.91 -3.97
C THR A 197 13.76 -2.74 -4.31
N ASP A 198 13.62 -1.79 -3.39
CA ASP A 198 12.45 -0.91 -3.30
C ASP A 198 12.79 0.58 -3.51
N GLY A 199 13.26 1.28 -2.48
CA GLY A 199 13.70 2.67 -2.57
C GLY A 199 15.19 2.81 -2.89
N VAL A 200 15.57 3.89 -3.59
CA VAL A 200 16.98 4.26 -3.84
C VAL A 200 17.19 5.78 -3.87
N ASP A 201 18.31 6.25 -3.31
CA ASP A 201 18.80 7.62 -3.43
C ASP A 201 20.34 7.70 -3.37
N ILE A 202 20.92 8.83 -3.78
CA ILE A 202 22.38 8.96 -4.00
C ILE A 202 22.93 10.19 -3.27
N ALA A 203 24.03 10.01 -2.54
CA ALA A 203 24.72 11.10 -1.86
C ALA A 203 25.71 11.84 -2.79
N ASP A 204 26.09 13.07 -2.42
CA ASP A 204 27.01 13.93 -3.21
C ASP A 204 28.40 13.30 -3.42
N ASN A 205 28.79 12.33 -2.59
CA ASN A 205 30.04 11.58 -2.72
C ASN A 205 29.93 10.31 -3.58
N GLY A 206 28.78 10.09 -4.24
CA GLY A 206 28.50 8.91 -5.07
C GLY A 206 28.13 7.63 -4.32
N MET A 207 28.04 7.66 -2.98
CA MET A 207 27.49 6.52 -2.23
C MET A 207 25.99 6.39 -2.51
N ILE A 208 25.57 5.19 -2.95
CA ILE A 208 24.17 4.88 -3.21
C ILE A 208 23.57 4.27 -1.94
N TYR A 209 22.41 4.76 -1.51
CA TYR A 209 21.66 4.27 -0.36
C TYR A 209 20.34 3.69 -0.85
N PHE A 210 19.99 2.48 -0.41
CA PHE A 210 18.86 1.75 -0.96
C PHE A 210 18.28 0.72 0.03
N THR A 211 17.10 0.20 -0.28
CA THR A 211 16.38 -0.75 0.56
C THR A 211 16.03 -2.05 -0.18
N ASP A 212 15.88 -3.11 0.61
CA ASP A 212 15.31 -4.39 0.20
C ASP A 212 14.14 -4.64 1.18
N ALA A 213 12.90 -4.46 0.74
CA ALA A 213 11.73 -4.43 1.61
C ALA A 213 11.44 -5.78 2.27
N SER A 214 11.78 -6.87 1.59
CA SER A 214 11.88 -8.23 2.10
C SER A 214 13.00 -8.95 1.37
N TYR A 215 13.90 -9.64 2.08
CA TYR A 215 14.81 -10.62 1.48
C TYR A 215 14.17 -12.00 1.25
N LYS A 216 12.89 -12.16 1.60
CA LYS A 216 12.22 -13.48 1.71
C LYS A 216 11.12 -13.69 0.68
N TYR A 217 10.14 -12.79 0.61
CA TYR A 217 9.02 -12.84 -0.34
C TYR A 217 9.28 -11.86 -1.48
N ASP A 218 8.91 -12.22 -2.72
CA ASP A 218 8.95 -11.27 -3.84
C ASP A 218 7.66 -10.43 -3.92
N LEU A 219 7.67 -9.43 -4.80
CA LEU A 219 6.58 -8.45 -4.94
C LEU A 219 5.22 -9.06 -5.36
N HIS A 220 5.15 -10.25 -5.96
CA HIS A 220 3.86 -10.94 -6.15
C HIS A 220 3.30 -11.44 -4.81
N ASP A 221 4.18 -11.98 -3.97
CA ASP A 221 3.89 -12.51 -2.64
C ASP A 221 4.01 -11.44 -1.53
N HIS A 222 4.06 -10.14 -1.87
CA HIS A 222 4.18 -9.04 -0.89
C HIS A 222 3.17 -9.14 0.25
N LEU A 223 1.93 -9.59 -0.04
CA LEU A 223 0.89 -9.80 0.98
C LEU A 223 1.32 -10.81 2.06
N TRP A 224 2.15 -11.80 1.75
CA TRP A 224 2.66 -12.76 2.72
C TRP A 224 3.70 -12.15 3.66
N GLU A 225 4.48 -11.14 3.23
CA GLU A 225 5.32 -10.34 4.14
C GLU A 225 4.44 -9.61 5.18
N ILE A 226 3.36 -8.94 4.71
CA ILE A 226 2.36 -8.24 5.56
C ILE A 226 1.75 -9.18 6.61
N LEU A 227 1.42 -10.41 6.19
CA LEU A 227 0.71 -11.37 7.04
C LEU A 227 1.68 -12.13 7.96
N ASP A 228 2.89 -12.47 7.52
CA ASP A 228 3.89 -13.14 8.37
C ASP A 228 4.28 -12.24 9.54
N GLY A 229 4.45 -10.93 9.30
CA GLY A 229 4.71 -9.95 10.36
C GLY A 229 6.05 -10.19 11.07
N LYS A 230 7.03 -10.70 10.34
CA LYS A 230 8.45 -10.73 10.70
C LYS A 230 9.16 -9.63 9.91
N PRO A 231 10.25 -9.03 10.43
CA PRO A 231 10.91 -7.93 9.74
C PRO A 231 12.01 -8.44 8.79
N HIS A 232 11.67 -8.78 7.53
CA HIS A 232 12.69 -9.22 6.55
C HIS A 232 13.28 -8.06 5.74
N GLY A 233 13.00 -6.80 6.09
CA GLY A 233 13.51 -5.63 5.38
C GLY A 233 14.94 -5.24 5.79
N ARG A 234 15.67 -4.61 4.87
CA ARG A 234 17.05 -4.13 5.06
C ARG A 234 17.24 -2.73 4.47
N PHE A 235 18.00 -1.90 5.18
CA PHE A 235 18.55 -0.64 4.67
C PHE A 235 20.05 -0.80 4.45
N MET A 236 20.54 -0.37 3.30
CA MET A 236 21.86 -0.73 2.77
C MET A 236 22.53 0.46 2.10
N SER A 237 23.84 0.34 1.89
CA SER A 237 24.56 1.18 0.94
C SER A 237 25.40 0.36 -0.03
N PHE A 238 25.62 0.92 -1.21
CA PHE A 238 26.52 0.41 -2.24
C PHE A 238 27.58 1.47 -2.55
N ASP A 239 28.83 1.05 -2.49
CA ASP A 239 30.00 1.82 -2.88
C ASP A 239 30.36 1.48 -4.35
N PRO A 240 30.17 2.40 -5.31
CA PRO A 240 30.45 2.13 -6.72
C PRO A 240 31.95 2.03 -7.03
N VAL A 241 32.82 2.58 -6.19
CA VAL A 241 34.28 2.54 -6.36
C VAL A 241 34.84 1.19 -5.92
N THR A 242 34.39 0.66 -4.78
CA THR A 242 34.82 -0.67 -4.31
C THR A 242 33.91 -1.82 -4.74
N ARG A 243 32.79 -1.53 -5.42
CA ARG A 243 31.72 -2.48 -5.82
C ARG A 243 31.22 -3.33 -4.64
N LYS A 244 30.99 -2.69 -3.49
CA LYS A 244 30.59 -3.37 -2.24
C LYS A 244 29.27 -2.87 -1.68
N THR A 245 28.33 -3.77 -1.53
CA THR A 245 27.14 -3.61 -0.71
C THR A 245 27.48 -3.77 0.77
N ARG A 246 26.78 -3.06 1.67
CA ARG A 246 26.79 -3.29 3.12
C ARG A 246 25.38 -3.13 3.68
N VAL A 247 24.95 -4.05 4.54
CA VAL A 247 23.75 -3.83 5.36
C VAL A 247 24.07 -2.82 6.44
N LEU A 248 23.32 -1.71 6.47
CA LEU A 248 23.45 -0.64 7.46
C LEU A 248 22.49 -0.84 8.63
N VAL A 249 21.29 -1.36 8.34
CA VAL A 249 20.27 -1.75 9.32
C VAL A 249 19.51 -2.96 8.78
N GLY A 250 19.53 -4.07 9.53
CA GLY A 250 18.65 -5.22 9.31
C GLY A 250 17.36 -5.14 10.12
N ASP A 251 16.56 -6.20 10.10
CA ASP A 251 15.35 -6.36 10.90
C ASP A 251 14.38 -5.16 10.79
N LEU A 252 14.09 -4.74 9.55
CA LEU A 252 13.12 -3.68 9.23
C LEU A 252 11.75 -4.25 8.82
N TYR A 253 10.68 -3.55 9.18
CA TYR A 253 9.30 -3.94 8.83
C TYR A 253 8.85 -3.32 7.50
N PHE A 254 9.12 -4.04 6.39
CA PHE A 254 8.88 -3.60 5.02
C PHE A 254 9.59 -2.27 4.72
N ALA A 255 10.89 -2.37 4.43
CA ALA A 255 11.77 -1.22 4.18
C ALA A 255 11.59 -0.68 2.76
N ASN A 256 10.90 0.44 2.62
CA ASN A 256 10.53 1.02 1.33
C ASN A 256 11.39 2.29 1.08
N GLY A 257 10.82 3.48 0.96
CA GLY A 257 11.49 4.69 0.49
C GLY A 257 12.73 5.10 1.29
N VAL A 258 13.69 5.73 0.60
CA VAL A 258 14.88 6.35 1.18
C VAL A 258 15.14 7.72 0.53
N ALA A 259 15.59 8.70 1.34
CA ALA A 259 16.11 9.98 0.88
C ALA A 259 17.36 10.39 1.67
N VAL A 260 18.39 10.90 1.00
CA VAL A 260 19.59 11.46 1.63
C VAL A 260 19.29 12.87 2.15
N SER A 261 19.82 13.22 3.33
CA SER A 261 19.72 14.57 3.89
C SER A 261 20.40 15.58 2.96
N PRO A 262 19.79 16.74 2.64
CA PRO A 262 20.43 17.80 1.87
C PRO A 262 21.62 18.45 2.61
N ARG A 263 21.87 18.05 3.87
CA ARG A 263 23.07 18.43 4.65
C ARG A 263 24.16 17.34 4.61
N GLN A 264 23.96 16.27 3.83
CA GLN A 264 24.87 15.13 3.63
C GLN A 264 25.39 14.51 4.95
N ASP A 265 24.57 14.53 6.00
CA ASP A 265 24.91 14.04 7.35
C ASP A 265 24.19 12.75 7.74
N SER A 266 23.03 12.50 7.15
CA SER A 266 22.19 11.35 7.42
C SER A 266 21.38 10.92 6.18
N ALA A 267 20.76 9.74 6.25
CA ALA A 267 19.78 9.27 5.27
C ALA A 267 18.51 8.83 6.01
N ILE A 268 17.35 9.24 5.50
CA ILE A 268 16.03 8.88 6.04
C ILE A 268 15.53 7.67 5.26
N PHE A 269 15.01 6.65 5.94
CA PHE A 269 14.32 5.52 5.31
C PHE A 269 12.98 5.23 6.00
N CYS A 270 12.01 4.69 5.27
CA CYS A 270 10.66 4.43 5.76
C CYS A 270 10.35 2.92 5.96
N GLU A 271 9.55 2.63 6.98
CA GLU A 271 9.04 1.29 7.32
C GLU A 271 7.51 1.27 7.18
N THR A 272 7.04 0.62 6.13
CA THR A 272 5.65 0.64 5.70
C THR A 272 4.71 -0.05 6.71
N ILE A 273 5.14 -1.17 7.33
CA ILE A 273 4.20 -2.13 7.96
C ILE A 273 4.61 -2.51 9.40
N MET A 274 4.58 -1.55 10.32
CA MET A 274 4.79 -1.80 11.76
C MET A 274 3.58 -1.35 12.61
N TYR A 275 3.13 -2.24 13.51
CA TYR A 275 1.96 -2.07 14.37
C TYR A 275 2.17 -2.73 15.75
N VAL A 276 1.61 -2.13 16.79
CA VAL A 276 1.90 -2.38 18.22
C VAL A 276 0.62 -2.23 19.07
N ALA A 277 0.44 -2.99 20.18
CA ALA A 277 -0.89 -3.21 20.79
C ALA A 277 -1.05 -3.44 22.35
N LEU A 278 -0.44 -2.58 23.20
CA LEU A 278 -0.75 -2.26 24.63
C LEU A 278 0.15 -2.85 25.77
N VAL A 279 0.28 -2.01 26.83
CA VAL A 279 0.79 -2.20 28.22
C VAL A 279 2.30 -2.01 28.50
N ILE A 280 2.63 -0.76 28.90
CA ILE A 280 3.47 -0.35 30.04
C ILE A 280 4.77 -1.16 30.31
N ILE A 281 5.84 -0.87 29.55
CA ILE A 281 7.16 -0.36 30.02
C ILE A 281 8.20 -0.38 28.85
N SER A 282 9.07 0.64 28.80
CA SER A 282 10.35 0.68 28.04
C SER A 282 10.42 1.13 26.55
N LYS A 283 10.03 2.38 26.32
CA LYS A 283 10.89 3.42 25.68
C LYS A 283 11.22 3.44 24.16
N PHE A 284 10.77 2.54 23.29
CA PHE A 284 11.14 2.52 21.86
C PHE A 284 10.00 2.57 20.81
N ASN A 285 8.82 3.04 21.23
CA ASN A 285 7.60 3.19 20.42
C ASN A 285 7.86 3.56 18.94
N CYS A 286 7.13 2.92 18.01
CA CYS A 286 6.04 3.59 17.27
C CYS A 286 5.36 2.68 16.23
N ARG A 287 4.35 3.22 15.54
CA ARG A 287 3.77 2.67 14.30
C ARG A 287 4.42 3.34 13.09
N ARG A 288 4.30 2.73 11.90
CA ARG A 288 4.48 3.32 10.55
C ARG A 288 5.29 4.61 10.54
N ARG A 289 6.59 4.50 10.27
CA ARG A 289 7.58 5.53 10.59
C ARG A 289 8.61 5.67 9.50
N CYS A 290 9.34 6.78 9.54
CA CYS A 290 10.62 6.92 8.87
C CYS A 290 11.70 7.24 9.92
N ARG A 291 12.86 6.60 9.80
CA ARG A 291 14.00 6.72 10.72
C ARG A 291 15.14 7.43 10.03
N ASN A 292 15.88 8.24 10.79
CA ASN A 292 17.08 8.93 10.30
C ASN A 292 18.33 8.12 10.72
N TYR A 293 19.15 7.74 9.75
CA TYR A 293 20.41 7.03 9.95
C TYR A 293 21.58 7.99 9.70
N HIS A 294 22.41 8.25 10.71
CA HIS A 294 23.59 9.13 10.55
C HIS A 294 24.67 8.43 9.71
N ILE A 295 25.10 9.07 8.61
CA ILE A 295 26.11 8.53 7.67
C ILE A 295 27.51 9.12 7.91
N GLN A 296 27.62 10.31 8.52
CA GLN A 296 28.91 10.92 8.83
C GLN A 296 29.65 10.20 9.97
N ALA A 297 30.96 9.97 9.77
CA ALA A 297 31.82 9.14 10.63
C ALA A 297 31.68 9.40 12.14
N ASN A 298 31.57 10.66 12.56
CA ASN A 298 31.47 11.05 13.99
C ASN A 298 30.17 10.59 14.68
N LYS A 299 29.16 10.13 13.93
CA LYS A 299 27.88 9.60 14.44
C LYS A 299 27.43 8.32 13.71
N GLN A 300 28.28 7.73 12.87
CA GLN A 300 27.86 6.73 11.89
C GLN A 300 27.20 5.52 12.56
N GLY A 301 26.07 5.06 12.00
CA GLY A 301 25.29 3.96 12.57
C GLY A 301 24.28 4.37 13.66
N ARG A 302 24.29 5.64 14.11
CA ARG A 302 23.26 6.15 15.02
C ARG A 302 21.93 6.27 14.28
N LEU A 303 20.93 5.56 14.80
CA LEU A 303 19.52 5.69 14.39
C LEU A 303 18.80 6.69 15.29
N GLU A 304 18.02 7.57 14.68
CA GLU A 304 17.14 8.52 15.35
C GLU A 304 15.72 8.47 14.74
N LYS A 305 14.75 8.95 15.50
CA LYS A 305 13.40 9.24 14.98
C LYS A 305 13.50 10.37 13.97
N PHE A 306 12.87 10.21 12.81
CA PHE A 306 12.47 11.33 11.96
C PHE A 306 10.96 11.57 12.12
N LEU A 307 10.15 10.61 11.69
CA LEU A 307 8.69 10.74 11.59
C LEU A 307 8.02 9.45 12.08
N ASP A 308 6.99 9.54 12.93
CA ASP A 308 6.27 8.37 13.47
C ASP A 308 4.75 8.54 13.39
N ASN A 309 4.02 7.42 13.40
CA ASN A 309 2.56 7.37 13.42
C ASN A 309 1.90 8.10 12.23
N LEU A 310 2.46 7.92 11.03
CA LEU A 310 1.87 8.43 9.80
C LEU A 310 0.40 7.96 9.63
N PRO A 311 -0.47 8.79 9.02
CA PRO A 311 -1.90 8.47 8.87
C PRO A 311 -2.15 7.29 7.91
N GLY A 312 -1.25 7.10 6.95
CA GLY A 312 -1.25 5.96 6.02
C GLY A 312 0.01 5.10 6.10
N TYR A 313 0.11 4.13 5.19
CA TYR A 313 1.29 3.28 4.98
C TYR A 313 2.37 4.06 4.21
N PRO A 314 3.52 4.43 4.82
CA PRO A 314 4.56 5.19 4.14
C PRO A 314 5.22 4.36 3.06
N ASP A 315 5.48 5.02 1.95
CA ASP A 315 6.04 4.45 0.73
C ASP A 315 7.25 5.33 0.32
N ASN A 316 7.52 5.55 -0.96
CA ASN A 316 8.65 6.37 -1.42
C ASN A 316 8.67 7.80 -0.83
N ILE A 317 9.88 8.31 -0.56
CA ILE A 317 10.16 9.64 0.02
C ILE A 317 11.11 10.42 -0.88
N ARG A 318 10.76 11.65 -1.24
CA ARG A 318 11.58 12.52 -2.10
C ARG A 318 11.73 13.92 -1.51
N TYR A 319 12.93 14.49 -1.57
CA TYR A 319 13.20 15.90 -1.22
C TYR A 319 12.88 16.82 -2.41
N ASP A 320 12.28 17.99 -2.17
CA ASP A 320 11.86 18.92 -3.24
C ASP A 320 12.85 20.04 -3.58
N GLY A 321 14.02 20.07 -2.93
CA GLY A 321 14.99 21.16 -3.09
C GLY A 321 14.65 22.44 -2.31
N ASP A 322 13.45 22.52 -1.72
CA ASP A 322 12.83 23.71 -1.14
C ASP A 322 12.34 23.42 0.30
N GLY A 323 13.18 22.71 1.06
CA GLY A 323 12.99 22.48 2.50
C GLY A 323 11.98 21.40 2.90
N HIS A 324 11.36 20.67 1.95
CA HIS A 324 10.34 19.67 2.28
C HIS A 324 10.65 18.28 1.72
N TYR A 325 10.31 17.26 2.51
CA TYR A 325 10.19 15.89 2.02
C TYR A 325 8.72 15.56 1.74
N TRP A 326 8.48 14.88 0.63
CA TRP A 326 7.19 14.42 0.17
C TRP A 326 7.18 12.89 0.26
N ILE A 327 6.28 12.35 1.09
CA ILE A 327 6.20 10.92 1.44
C ILE A 327 4.89 10.36 0.89
N GLY A 328 4.97 9.34 0.04
CA GLY A 328 3.77 8.65 -0.43
C GLY A 328 3.09 7.85 0.67
N LEU A 329 1.76 7.80 0.60
CA LEU A 329 0.91 7.06 1.52
C LEU A 329 0.02 6.11 0.72
N ALA A 330 0.45 4.85 0.60
CA ALA A 330 -0.18 3.86 -0.26
C ALA A 330 -1.66 3.60 0.07
N ALA A 331 -2.05 3.76 1.34
CA ALA A 331 -3.45 3.82 1.77
C ALA A 331 -3.58 4.34 3.20
N GLU A 332 -4.79 4.74 3.59
CA GLU A 332 -5.18 4.90 4.99
C GLU A 332 -5.28 3.55 5.72
N THR A 333 -5.16 3.60 7.04
CA THR A 333 -5.36 2.44 7.93
C THR A 333 -6.82 1.96 7.91
N SER A 334 -7.05 0.68 7.59
CA SER A 334 -8.36 0.05 7.81
C SER A 334 -8.39 -0.76 9.11
N VAL A 335 -9.52 -0.70 9.83
CA VAL A 335 -9.76 -1.42 11.09
C VAL A 335 -9.52 -2.93 10.95
N THR A 336 -9.81 -3.51 9.78
CA THR A 336 -9.53 -4.92 9.48
C THR A 336 -8.03 -5.23 9.59
N PHE A 337 -7.16 -4.39 9.02
CA PHE A 337 -5.71 -4.57 9.12
C PHE A 337 -5.20 -4.26 10.54
N GLU A 338 -5.76 -3.28 11.26
CA GLU A 338 -5.39 -3.08 12.67
C GLU A 338 -5.67 -4.32 13.53
N LEU A 339 -6.84 -4.94 13.36
CA LEU A 339 -7.19 -6.19 14.04
C LEU A 339 -6.30 -7.35 13.61
N ALA A 340 -5.97 -7.45 12.32
CA ALA A 340 -5.04 -8.46 11.80
C ALA A 340 -3.65 -8.34 12.43
N PHE A 341 -3.09 -7.14 12.43
CA PHE A 341 -1.79 -6.88 13.02
C PHE A 341 -1.77 -7.14 14.52
N ARG A 342 -2.85 -6.77 15.24
CA ARG A 342 -3.02 -7.03 16.68
C ARG A 342 -3.14 -8.51 17.03
N TYR A 343 -3.78 -9.32 16.17
CA TYR A 343 -4.17 -10.67 16.49
C TYR A 343 -3.68 -11.66 15.41
N PRO A 344 -2.62 -12.45 15.67
CA PRO A 344 -2.07 -13.42 14.70
C PRO A 344 -3.11 -14.37 14.11
N PHE A 345 -4.12 -14.80 14.88
CA PHE A 345 -5.21 -15.65 14.37
C PHE A 345 -6.06 -14.97 13.27
N ILE A 346 -6.20 -13.64 13.30
CA ILE A 346 -6.86 -12.86 12.25
C ILE A 346 -5.97 -12.79 11.01
N ARG A 347 -4.64 -12.63 11.16
CA ARG A 347 -3.70 -12.75 10.03
C ARG A 347 -3.72 -14.15 9.41
N LYS A 348 -3.77 -15.22 10.19
CA LYS A 348 -3.92 -16.60 9.66
C LYS A 348 -5.25 -16.79 8.93
N ALA A 349 -6.35 -16.29 9.48
CA ALA A 349 -7.65 -16.32 8.79
C ALA A 349 -7.64 -15.53 7.47
N MET A 350 -7.02 -14.34 7.44
CA MET A 350 -6.86 -13.53 6.23
C MET A 350 -5.96 -14.19 5.19
N ALA A 351 -4.87 -14.83 5.60
CA ALA A 351 -4.00 -15.63 4.74
C ALA A 351 -4.77 -16.77 4.05
N ILE A 352 -5.56 -17.53 4.82
CA ILE A 352 -6.41 -18.61 4.30
C ILE A 352 -7.45 -18.06 3.31
N MET A 353 -8.10 -16.93 3.61
CA MET A 353 -9.06 -16.33 2.67
C MET A 353 -8.38 -15.80 1.38
N ALA A 354 -7.19 -15.20 1.48
CA ALA A 354 -6.41 -14.75 0.33
C ALA A 354 -5.95 -15.90 -0.57
N LYS A 355 -5.58 -17.03 0.05
CA LYS A 355 -5.09 -18.26 -0.59
C LYS A 355 -6.18 -19.06 -1.32
N TYR A 356 -7.42 -19.06 -0.80
CA TYR A 356 -8.48 -19.96 -1.28
C TYR A 356 -9.78 -19.30 -1.79
N ILE A 357 -10.04 -18.03 -1.46
CA ILE A 357 -11.38 -17.42 -1.68
C ILE A 357 -11.32 -16.16 -2.53
N ALA A 358 -10.59 -15.13 -2.10
CA ALA A 358 -10.63 -13.82 -2.74
C ALA A 358 -9.37 -12.98 -2.44
N ARG A 359 -8.95 -12.16 -3.41
CA ARG A 359 -7.99 -11.08 -3.15
C ARG A 359 -8.58 -10.13 -2.09
N LEU A 360 -7.75 -9.73 -1.13
CA LEU A 360 -8.15 -8.71 -0.14
C LEU A 360 -8.43 -7.38 -0.86
N PRO A 361 -9.37 -6.56 -0.37
CA PRO A 361 -9.67 -5.26 -0.96
C PRO A 361 -8.48 -4.31 -0.80
N ASN A 362 -8.11 -3.62 -1.88
CA ASN A 362 -7.09 -2.57 -1.86
C ASN A 362 -7.44 -1.52 -0.79
N GLY A 363 -6.40 -1.01 -0.11
CA GLY A 363 -6.54 0.15 0.75
C GLY A 363 -6.97 1.38 -0.06
N LYS A 364 -7.67 2.31 0.59
CA LYS A 364 -8.21 3.54 0.00
C LYS A 364 -7.71 4.77 0.75
N ASN A 365 -8.10 5.95 0.30
CA ASN A 365 -7.74 7.23 0.91
C ASN A 365 -6.21 7.44 0.92
N ALA A 366 -5.58 7.06 -0.18
CA ALA A 366 -4.15 7.25 -0.44
C ALA A 366 -3.84 8.71 -0.80
N GLY A 367 -2.55 9.08 -0.73
CA GLY A 367 -2.13 10.47 -0.91
C GLY A 367 -0.64 10.69 -0.68
N ILE A 368 -0.23 11.95 -0.51
CA ILE A 368 1.13 12.38 -0.17
C ILE A 368 1.10 13.23 1.11
N LEU A 369 2.05 12.99 2.02
CA LEU A 369 2.35 13.83 3.17
C LEU A 369 3.61 14.68 2.90
N ALA A 370 3.49 16.00 3.01
CA ALA A 370 4.62 16.91 3.04
C ALA A 370 5.07 17.15 4.49
N VAL A 371 6.37 17.02 4.75
CA VAL A 371 7.01 17.29 6.05
C VAL A 371 8.24 18.19 5.87
N ASP A 372 8.61 18.94 6.91
CA ASP A 372 9.84 19.76 6.92
C ASP A 372 11.11 18.92 7.21
N LEU A 373 12.28 19.57 7.17
CA LEU A 373 13.59 18.92 7.40
C LEU A 373 13.75 18.31 8.81
N GLU A 374 12.91 18.71 9.76
CA GLU A 374 12.87 18.22 11.13
C GLU A 374 11.85 17.09 11.33
N GLY A 375 11.10 16.70 10.28
CA GLY A 375 10.12 15.62 10.34
C GLY A 375 8.79 16.03 10.97
N LYS A 376 8.42 17.31 10.90
CA LYS A 376 7.12 17.81 11.34
C LYS A 376 6.17 17.94 10.13
N PRO A 377 4.89 17.54 10.27
CA PRO A 377 3.94 17.58 9.17
C PRO A 377 3.56 19.02 8.78
N VAL A 378 3.61 19.29 7.47
CA VAL A 378 3.25 20.60 6.88
C VAL A 378 1.89 20.52 6.20
N ALA A 379 1.68 19.54 5.31
CA ALA A 379 0.43 19.39 4.55
C ALA A 379 0.16 17.94 4.14
N HIS A 380 -1.11 17.54 4.06
CA HIS A 380 -1.52 16.19 3.62
C HIS A 380 -2.54 16.28 2.49
N TYR A 381 -2.16 15.78 1.31
CA TYR A 381 -2.98 15.75 0.10
C TYR A 381 -3.44 14.31 -0.14
N HIS A 382 -4.74 14.04 -0.07
CA HIS A 382 -5.29 12.69 -0.21
C HIS A 382 -6.67 12.71 -0.87
N ASP A 383 -7.14 11.55 -1.33
CA ASP A 383 -8.50 11.41 -1.86
C ASP A 383 -9.05 10.00 -1.59
N ARG A 384 -10.31 9.91 -1.21
CA ARG A 384 -10.98 8.65 -0.84
C ARG A 384 -11.04 7.62 -1.98
N GLU A 385 -10.95 8.07 -3.22
CA GLU A 385 -10.93 7.18 -4.39
C GLU A 385 -9.52 6.71 -4.77
N LEU A 386 -8.46 7.36 -4.27
CA LEU A 386 -7.07 6.95 -4.51
C LEU A 386 -6.68 5.71 -3.70
N SER A 387 -5.88 4.86 -4.33
CA SER A 387 -5.25 3.66 -3.76
C SER A 387 -3.84 3.46 -4.32
N ALA A 388 -2.93 2.98 -3.49
CA ALA A 388 -1.54 2.67 -3.83
C ALA A 388 -0.79 3.84 -4.50
N VAL A 389 -0.84 5.03 -3.89
CA VAL A 389 0.00 6.18 -4.25
C VAL A 389 1.34 6.04 -3.53
N THR A 390 2.45 6.01 -4.27
CA THR A 390 3.74 5.55 -3.75
C THR A 390 4.81 6.63 -3.67
N GLY A 391 5.00 7.42 -4.72
CA GLY A 391 5.92 8.57 -4.73
C GLY A 391 5.21 9.90 -4.94
N GLY A 392 5.80 10.98 -4.44
CA GLY A 392 5.37 12.36 -4.69
C GLY A 392 6.57 13.30 -4.85
N MET A 393 6.57 14.13 -5.90
CA MET A 393 7.64 15.08 -6.18
C MET A 393 7.04 16.44 -6.59
N LYS A 394 7.41 17.50 -5.87
CA LYS A 394 7.07 18.88 -6.23
C LYS A 394 8.06 19.41 -7.26
N ILE A 395 7.55 19.94 -8.37
CA ILE A 395 8.32 20.59 -9.43
C ILE A 395 7.71 21.98 -9.65
N GLY A 396 8.38 23.01 -9.12
CA GLY A 396 7.79 24.35 -9.00
C GLY A 396 6.50 24.31 -8.16
N ASN A 397 5.38 24.69 -8.77
CA ASN A 397 4.07 24.79 -8.10
C ASN A 397 3.14 23.60 -8.44
N LEU A 398 3.67 22.55 -9.08
CA LEU A 398 2.97 21.31 -9.41
C LEU A 398 3.52 20.17 -8.54
N LEU A 399 2.61 19.38 -7.95
CA LEU A 399 2.93 18.11 -7.29
C LEU A 399 2.62 16.97 -8.25
N TYR A 400 3.64 16.18 -8.59
CA TYR A 400 3.52 14.97 -9.40
C TYR A 400 3.55 13.73 -8.51
N CYS A 401 2.60 12.81 -8.66
CA CYS A 401 2.51 11.60 -7.85
C CYS A 401 2.42 10.32 -8.69
N GLY A 402 3.16 9.30 -8.26
CA GLY A 402 3.12 7.97 -8.82
C GLY A 402 2.18 7.03 -8.07
N SER A 403 1.98 5.84 -8.63
CA SER A 403 1.14 4.78 -8.08
C SER A 403 1.51 3.42 -8.67
N LEU A 404 1.45 2.37 -7.86
CA LEU A 404 1.55 0.98 -8.32
C LEU A 404 0.40 0.54 -9.24
N THR A 405 -0.72 1.28 -9.29
CA THR A 405 -1.96 0.83 -9.96
C THR A 405 -2.59 1.82 -10.94
N SER A 406 -2.33 3.12 -10.85
CA SER A 406 -2.89 4.11 -11.78
C SER A 406 -2.26 4.01 -13.17
N PRO A 407 -3.02 4.17 -14.27
CA PRO A 407 -2.49 4.19 -15.63
C PRO A 407 -1.98 5.58 -16.05
N HIS A 408 -1.45 6.38 -15.11
CA HIS A 408 -1.01 7.77 -15.28
C HIS A 408 -0.17 8.23 -14.08
N ILE A 409 0.62 9.29 -14.26
CA ILE A 409 1.09 10.14 -13.16
C ILE A 409 -0.01 11.17 -12.85
N ILE A 410 -0.28 11.40 -11.56
CA ILE A 410 -1.19 12.44 -11.10
C ILE A 410 -0.41 13.76 -11.02
N SER A 411 -0.94 14.86 -11.56
CA SER A 411 -0.41 16.21 -11.40
C SER A 411 -1.43 17.09 -10.68
N LEU A 412 -1.01 17.83 -9.66
CA LEU A 412 -1.85 18.76 -8.90
C LEU A 412 -1.19 20.14 -8.79
N ASN A 413 -1.89 21.20 -9.18
CA ASN A 413 -1.40 22.56 -8.95
C ASN A 413 -1.68 23.02 -7.51
N LEU A 414 -0.60 23.25 -6.76
CA LEU A 414 -0.64 23.54 -5.33
C LEU A 414 -1.22 24.94 -5.02
N ASP A 415 -1.05 25.93 -5.89
CA ASP A 415 -1.59 27.29 -5.70
C ASP A 415 -3.12 27.33 -5.83
N LYS A 416 -3.66 26.58 -6.81
CA LYS A 416 -5.10 26.48 -7.09
C LYS A 416 -5.81 25.54 -6.13
N HIS A 417 -5.15 24.45 -5.70
CA HIS A 417 -5.71 23.40 -4.86
C HIS A 417 -4.91 23.18 -3.55
N PRO A 418 -4.59 24.24 -2.78
CA PRO A 418 -3.74 24.14 -1.61
C PRO A 418 -4.42 23.34 -0.49
N ALA A 419 -3.60 22.69 0.33
CA ALA A 419 -4.04 22.17 1.62
C ALA A 419 -4.47 23.32 2.55
N LYS A 420 -5.61 23.16 3.22
CA LYS A 420 -6.26 24.18 4.06
C LYS A 420 -6.42 23.67 5.48
N ALA A 421 -6.54 24.58 6.44
CA ALA A 421 -6.89 24.20 7.80
C ALA A 421 -8.22 23.42 7.80
N ALA A 422 -8.29 22.34 8.59
CA ALA A 422 -9.56 21.65 8.84
C ALA A 422 -10.55 22.63 9.52
N ALA A 423 -11.79 22.63 9.03
CA ALA A 423 -12.89 23.49 9.51
C ALA A 423 -13.71 22.83 10.64
#